data_AF-A0A371DL74-F1
#
_entry.id   AF-A0A371DL74-F1
#
_cell.length_a   1.000
_cell.length_b   1.000
_cell.length_c   1.000
_cell.angle_alpha   90.00
_cell.angle_beta   90.00
_cell.angle_gamma   90.00
#
_symmetry.space_group_name_H-M   'P 1'
#
loop_
_entity.id
_entity.type
_entity.pdbx_description
1 polymer ?
#
loop_
_entity_poly.entity_id
_entity_poly.type
_entity_poly.pdbx_seq_one_letter_code
_entity_poly.pdbx_strand_id
1 'polypeptide(L)'
;MSKYAPHRRSANQPRATSSTICQKCLGTGHFTYECKGSRPYISRPSRTQMLEKPKLLAKLMPNGKPSVEVPEEFKSKSGIANRILEAKEKERARSQDKGEGSSKKRRRYVPRRLVYYPSGNF
;
A
#
# COMPACT_ATOMS: atom_id res chain seq x y z
N MET A 1 -16.73 -44.98 -29.09
CA MET A 1 -17.06 -43.58 -28.70
C MET A 1 -17.72 -43.63 -27.33
N SER A 2 -17.12 -43.03 -26.29
CA SER A 2 -17.47 -43.29 -24.89
C SER A 2 -18.71 -42.51 -24.41
N LYS A 3 -19.58 -43.21 -23.67
CA LYS A 3 -20.87 -42.74 -23.12
C LYS A 3 -20.73 -41.70 -21.98
N TYR A 4 -19.50 -41.42 -21.54
CA TYR A 4 -19.19 -40.61 -20.36
C TYR A 4 -18.59 -39.23 -20.68
N ALA A 5 -18.37 -38.90 -21.95
CA ALA A 5 -17.96 -37.54 -22.33
C ALA A 5 -19.20 -36.65 -22.45
N PRO A 6 -19.33 -35.57 -21.65
CA PRO A 6 -20.49 -34.69 -21.74
C PRO A 6 -20.50 -34.01 -23.12
N HIS A 7 -21.50 -34.33 -23.94
CA HIS A 7 -21.78 -33.62 -25.20
C HIS A 7 -22.30 -32.20 -24.91
N ARG A 8 -21.45 -31.30 -24.41
CA ARG A 8 -21.77 -29.87 -24.36
C ARG A 8 -21.59 -29.29 -25.76
N ARG A 9 -22.63 -29.39 -26.60
CA ARG A 9 -22.68 -28.70 -27.92
C ARG A 9 -22.58 -27.16 -27.81
N SER A 10 -22.59 -26.61 -26.59
CA SER A 10 -22.68 -25.17 -26.30
C SER A 10 -21.46 -24.59 -25.57
N ALA A 11 -20.29 -25.24 -25.61
CA ALA A 11 -19.05 -24.64 -25.07
C ALA A 11 -18.36 -23.69 -26.07
N ASN A 12 -18.61 -23.88 -27.37
CA ASN A 12 -17.95 -23.13 -28.45
C ASN A 12 -18.65 -21.81 -28.81
N GLN A 13 -19.85 -21.56 -28.30
CA GLN A 13 -20.59 -20.30 -28.46
C GLN A 13 -21.35 -19.98 -27.17
N PRO A 14 -20.67 -19.50 -26.11
CA PRO A 14 -21.37 -19.02 -24.94
C PRO A 14 -22.26 -17.84 -25.36
N ARG A 15 -23.56 -17.89 -25.04
CA ARG A 15 -24.43 -16.71 -25.15
C ARG A 15 -24.17 -15.82 -23.94
N ALA A 16 -24.05 -14.51 -24.16
CA ALA A 16 -23.84 -13.58 -23.07
C ALA A 16 -25.03 -13.59 -22.12
N THR A 17 -24.77 -13.80 -20.83
CA THR A 17 -25.78 -13.64 -19.78
C THR A 17 -25.97 -12.16 -19.49
N SER A 18 -27.09 -11.79 -18.86
CA SER A 18 -27.30 -10.42 -18.35
C SER A 18 -26.25 -9.97 -17.33
N SER A 19 -25.52 -10.90 -16.72
CA SER A 19 -24.39 -10.65 -15.82
C SER A 19 -23.04 -10.47 -16.52
N THR A 20 -22.94 -10.78 -17.81
CA THR A 20 -21.68 -10.66 -18.56
C THR A 20 -21.38 -9.18 -18.81
N ILE A 21 -20.25 -8.69 -18.28
CA ILE A 21 -19.80 -7.30 -18.44
C ILE A 21 -18.77 -7.21 -19.57
N CYS A 22 -19.00 -6.30 -20.51
CA CYS A 22 -18.07 -6.01 -21.59
C CYS A 22 -16.91 -5.12 -21.11
N GLN A 23 -15.66 -5.56 -21.24
CA GLN A 23 -14.48 -4.76 -20.86
C GLN A 23 -14.24 -3.52 -21.73
N LYS A 24 -14.90 -3.43 -22.90
CA LYS A 24 -14.72 -2.32 -23.84
C LYS A 24 -15.63 -1.14 -23.50
N CYS A 25 -16.94 -1.37 -23.35
CA CYS A 25 -17.91 -0.31 -23.06
C CYS A 25 -18.41 -0.30 -21.61
N LEU A 26 -18.04 -1.30 -20.80
CA LEU A 26 -18.49 -1.51 -19.41
C LEU A 26 -20.00 -1.73 -19.24
N GLY A 27 -20.74 -1.92 -20.32
CA GLY A 27 -22.14 -2.36 -20.32
C GLY A 27 -22.28 -3.87 -20.12
N THR A 28 -23.48 -4.31 -19.77
CA THR A 28 -23.83 -5.72 -19.58
C THR A 28 -24.50 -6.33 -20.83
N GLY A 29 -24.55 -7.66 -20.90
CA GLY A 29 -25.37 -8.40 -21.87
C GLY A 29 -24.70 -8.73 -23.20
N HIS A 30 -23.39 -8.50 -23.36
CA HIS A 30 -22.64 -8.90 -24.55
C HIS A 30 -21.16 -9.11 -24.23
N PHE A 31 -20.48 -9.91 -25.07
CA PHE A 31 -19.04 -10.08 -24.99
C PHE A 31 -18.29 -8.95 -25.72
N THR A 32 -17.00 -8.81 -25.41
CA THR A 32 -16.14 -7.75 -25.98
C THR A 32 -16.04 -7.79 -27.50
N TYR A 33 -16.14 -8.97 -28.11
CA TYR A 33 -16.05 -9.14 -29.57
C TYR A 33 -17.31 -8.70 -30.32
N GLU A 34 -18.47 -8.66 -29.66
CA GLU A 34 -19.76 -8.19 -30.24
C GLU A 34 -20.00 -6.70 -29.95
N CYS A 35 -19.11 -6.06 -29.20
CA CYS A 35 -19.30 -4.71 -28.68
C CYS A 35 -19.17 -3.64 -29.76
N LYS A 36 -20.31 -3.01 -30.09
CA LYS A 36 -20.41 -1.85 -30.99
C LYS A 36 -20.25 -0.49 -30.30
N GLY A 37 -20.19 -0.46 -28.97
CA GLY A 37 -20.03 0.77 -28.19
C GLY A 37 -18.61 1.33 -28.25
N SER A 38 -18.49 2.66 -28.10
CA SER A 38 -17.21 3.33 -27.87
C SER A 38 -16.72 3.06 -26.43
N ARG A 39 -15.41 3.20 -26.20
CA ARG A 39 -14.81 3.07 -24.87
C ARG A 39 -15.12 4.34 -24.06
N PRO A 40 -15.92 4.27 -22.98
CA PRO A 40 -16.14 5.45 -22.14
C PRO A 40 -14.85 5.80 -21.41
N TYR A 41 -14.44 7.06 -21.47
CA TYR A 41 -13.33 7.55 -20.65
C TYR A 41 -13.86 7.82 -19.24
N ILE A 42 -13.54 6.91 -18.31
CA ILE A 42 -13.88 7.07 -16.90
C ILE A 42 -12.61 7.53 -16.19
N SER A 43 -12.58 8.80 -15.81
CA SER A 43 -11.49 9.35 -15.01
C SER A 43 -11.46 8.65 -13.66
N ARG A 44 -10.37 7.94 -13.38
CA ARG A 44 -10.09 7.44 -12.03
C ARG A 44 -9.64 8.63 -11.19
N PRO A 45 -10.32 8.96 -10.06
CA PRO A 45 -9.87 10.04 -9.20
C PRO A 45 -8.48 9.72 -8.63
N SER A 46 -7.62 10.73 -8.53
CA SER A 46 -6.33 10.56 -7.87
C SER A 46 -6.51 10.26 -6.38
N ARG A 47 -5.48 9.70 -5.73
CA ARG A 47 -5.52 9.41 -4.29
C ARG A 47 -5.85 10.63 -3.45
N THR A 48 -5.36 11.82 -3.82
CA THR A 48 -5.69 13.09 -3.15
C THR A 48 -7.14 13.48 -3.37
N GLN A 49 -7.63 13.41 -4.62
CA GLN A 49 -9.03 13.69 -4.94
C GLN A 49 -10.02 12.74 -4.27
N MET A 50 -9.60 11.51 -3.94
CA MET A 50 -10.42 10.57 -3.16
C MET A 50 -10.52 10.98 -1.69
N LEU A 51 -9.43 11.48 -1.11
CA LEU A 51 -9.39 11.94 0.27
C LEU A 51 -10.04 13.32 0.45
N GLU A 52 -10.16 14.12 -0.59
CA GLU A 52 -10.86 15.41 -0.53
C GLU A 52 -12.40 15.24 -0.61
N LYS A 53 -12.88 14.14 -1.19
CA LYS A 53 -14.33 13.90 -1.37
C LYS A 53 -14.95 13.29 -0.11
N PRO A 54 -15.86 14.00 0.58
CA PRO A 54 -16.44 13.53 1.85
C PRO A 54 -17.22 12.22 1.71
N LYS A 55 -17.85 11.98 0.54
CA LYS A 55 -18.59 10.72 0.26
C LYS A 55 -17.66 9.51 0.12
N LEU A 56 -16.44 9.69 -0.38
CA LEU A 56 -15.46 8.60 -0.51
C LEU A 56 -14.72 8.40 0.81
N LEU A 57 -14.40 9.49 1.51
CA LEU A 57 -13.91 9.44 2.88
C LEU A 57 -14.85 8.67 3.81
N ALA A 58 -16.16 8.90 3.76
CA ALA A 58 -17.12 8.16 4.59
C ALA A 58 -17.12 6.65 4.30
N LYS A 59 -16.88 6.23 3.04
CA LYS A 59 -16.74 4.82 2.68
C LYS A 59 -15.41 4.22 3.14
N LEU A 60 -14.34 5.01 3.13
CA LEU A 60 -12.99 4.60 3.54
C LEU A 60 -12.81 4.65 5.07
N MET A 61 -13.52 5.56 5.73
CA MET A 61 -13.46 5.89 7.15
C MET A 61 -14.89 5.99 7.70
N PRO A 62 -15.59 4.86 7.91
CA PRO A 62 -17.00 4.86 8.32
C PRO A 62 -17.26 5.58 9.64
N ASN A 63 -16.24 5.71 10.51
CA ASN A 63 -16.34 6.37 11.81
C ASN A 63 -15.42 7.59 11.95
N GLY A 64 -14.84 8.11 10.86
CA GLY A 64 -13.86 9.20 10.90
C GLY A 64 -12.53 8.85 11.61
N LYS A 65 -12.38 7.60 12.07
CA LYS A 65 -11.19 7.09 12.73
C LYS A 65 -10.34 6.30 11.72
N PRO A 66 -9.04 6.63 11.55
CA PRO A 66 -8.13 5.76 10.82
C PRO A 66 -8.08 4.38 11.50
N SER A 67 -7.94 3.31 10.71
CA SER A 67 -7.94 1.93 11.22
C SER A 67 -6.78 1.62 12.18
N VAL A 68 -5.76 2.48 12.19
CA VAL A 68 -4.62 2.42 13.11
C VAL A 68 -4.64 3.69 13.94
N GLU A 69 -4.79 3.53 15.25
CA GLU A 69 -4.62 4.62 16.20
C GLU A 69 -3.17 5.08 16.13
N VAL A 70 -2.97 6.28 15.61
CA VAL A 70 -1.64 6.89 15.54
C VAL A 70 -1.16 7.09 16.98
N PRO A 71 -0.05 6.44 17.40
CA PRO A 71 0.48 6.62 18.75
C PRO A 71 0.72 8.10 19.04
N GLU A 72 0.53 8.52 20.29
CA GLU A 72 0.64 9.94 20.67
C GLU A 72 2.00 10.57 20.33
N GLU A 73 3.04 9.74 20.25
CA GLU A 73 4.37 10.11 19.81
C GLU A 73 4.44 10.70 18.39
N PHE A 74 3.48 10.35 17.53
CA PHE A 74 3.40 10.82 16.14
C PHE A 74 2.41 11.97 15.94
N LYS A 75 1.65 12.35 16.98
CA LYS A 75 0.68 13.48 16.91
C LYS A 75 1.38 14.84 17.06
N SER A 76 2.54 14.89 17.71
CA SER A 76 3.33 16.12 17.84
C SER A 76 4.22 16.35 16.62
N LYS A 77 4.20 17.58 16.09
CA LYS A 77 5.05 18.01 14.95
C LYS A 77 6.55 17.85 15.24
N SER A 78 6.95 17.97 16.51
CA SER A 78 8.28 17.59 16.97
C SER A 78 8.36 16.07 17.12
N GLY A 79 9.00 15.41 16.15
CA GLY A 79 9.20 13.97 16.21
C GLY A 79 10.08 13.53 17.38
N ILE A 80 10.09 12.22 17.63
CA ILE A 80 10.93 11.55 18.64
C ILE A 80 12.42 11.92 18.47
N ALA A 81 12.86 12.17 17.23
CA ALA A 81 14.23 12.57 16.91
C ALA A 81 14.70 13.82 17.69
N ASN A 82 13.86 14.84 17.80
CA ASN A 82 14.23 16.07 18.51
C ASN A 82 14.40 15.82 20.02
N ARG A 83 13.56 14.97 20.61
CA ARG A 83 13.66 14.57 22.02
C ARG A 83 14.96 13.80 22.29
N ILE A 84 15.35 12.91 21.38
CA ILE A 84 16.60 12.15 21.48
C ILE A 84 17.82 13.08 21.38
N LEU A 85 17.80 14.05 20.46
CA LEU A 85 18.90 15.01 20.30
C LEU A 85 19.03 15.91 21.52
N GLU A 86 17.92 16.45 22.02
CA GLU A 86 17.91 17.31 23.21
C GLU A 86 18.39 16.55 24.46
N ALA A 87 17.99 15.29 24.63
CA ALA A 87 18.45 14.45 25.73
C ALA A 87 19.98 14.21 25.68
N LYS A 88 20.52 13.92 24.49
CA LYS A 88 21.96 13.72 24.28
C LYS A 88 22.76 15.00 24.49
N GLU A 89 22.22 16.14 24.09
CA GLU A 89 22.86 17.44 24.30
C GLU A 89 22.92 17.81 25.80
N LYS A 90 21.82 17.55 26.54
CA LYS A 90 21.80 17.69 28.01
C LYS A 90 22.78 16.75 28.70
N GLU A 91 22.94 15.52 28.23
CA GLU A 91 23.95 14.57 28.73
C GLU A 91 25.37 15.11 28.52
N ARG A 92 25.66 15.65 27.33
CA ARG A 92 26.95 16.28 27.02
C ARG A 92 27.25 17.47 27.93
N ALA A 93 26.29 18.37 28.11
CA ALA A 93 26.45 19.52 28.99
C ALA A 93 26.74 19.09 30.44
N ARG A 94 26.04 18.08 30.96
CA ARG A 94 26.30 17.52 32.31
C ARG A 94 27.65 16.83 32.44
N SER A 95 28.14 16.21 31.36
CA SER A 95 29.46 15.57 31.33
C SER A 95 30.63 16.56 31.16
N GLN A 96 30.35 17.78 30.69
CA GLN A 96 31.36 18.85 30.58
C GLN A 96 31.55 19.59 31.91
N ASP A 97 30.50 19.69 32.74
CA ASP A 97 30.56 20.34 34.06
C ASP A 97 31.27 19.46 35.12
N LYS A 98 31.20 18.13 34.97
CA LYS A 98 31.94 17.17 35.80
C LYS A 98 33.27 16.82 35.13
N GLY A 99 34.33 17.53 35.48
CA GLY A 99 35.69 17.35 34.94
C GLY A 99 36.10 15.88 34.71
N GLU A 100 36.58 15.64 33.49
CA GLU A 100 37.45 14.58 32.97
C GLU A 100 37.49 13.19 33.66
N GLY A 101 37.22 12.13 32.88
CA GLY A 101 37.73 10.78 33.23
C GLY A 101 36.93 9.58 32.76
N SER A 102 36.77 9.35 31.45
CA SER A 102 36.65 7.97 30.93
C SER A 102 36.81 7.92 29.41
N SER A 103 37.97 7.46 28.97
CA SER A 103 38.23 6.98 27.61
C SER A 103 37.34 5.78 27.29
N LYS A 104 36.07 6.01 26.94
CA LYS A 104 35.22 4.97 26.33
C LYS A 104 35.68 4.80 24.88
N LYS A 105 36.60 3.85 24.67
CA LYS A 105 36.98 3.30 23.36
C LYS A 105 35.75 3.24 22.45
N ARG A 106 35.70 4.13 21.45
CA ARG A 106 34.71 4.05 20.37
C ARG A 106 34.96 2.73 19.65
N ARG A 107 34.15 1.69 19.92
CA ARG A 107 34.11 0.51 19.04
C ARG A 107 33.69 1.03 17.68
N ARG A 108 34.60 1.00 16.70
CA ARG A 108 34.27 1.30 15.30
C ARG A 108 33.13 0.36 14.93
N TYR A 109 31.98 0.93 14.60
CA TYR A 109 30.89 0.19 13.98
C TYR A 109 31.42 -0.30 12.64
N VAL A 110 31.60 -1.62 12.52
CA VAL A 110 31.89 -2.26 11.24
C VAL A 110 30.53 -2.61 10.64
N PRO A 111 30.14 -2.04 9.48
CA PRO A 111 28.87 -2.38 8.87
C PRO A 111 28.85 -3.89 8.56
N ARG A 112 27.79 -4.57 9.00
CA ARG A 112 27.57 -5.98 8.70
C ARG A 112 27.46 -6.10 7.18
N ARG A 113 28.48 -6.70 6.56
CA ARG A 113 28.53 -6.97 5.11
C ARG A 113 27.22 -7.68 4.76
N LEU A 114 26.38 -7.02 3.95
CA LEU A 114 25.19 -7.64 3.38
C LEU A 114 25.67 -8.85 2.57
N VAL A 115 25.41 -10.05 3.07
CA VAL A 115 25.60 -11.28 2.30
C VAL A 115 24.50 -11.24 1.25
N TYR A 116 24.88 -10.87 0.02
CA TYR A 116 24.00 -10.95 -1.13
C TYR A 116 23.71 -12.43 -1.38
N TYR A 117 22.54 -12.90 -0.95
CA TYR A 117 22.03 -14.18 -1.41
C TYR A 117 21.53 -13.97 -2.84
N PRO A 118 22.15 -14.60 -3.86
CA PRO A 118 21.58 -14.56 -5.20
C PRO A 118 20.21 -15.23 -5.12
N SER A 119 19.17 -14.43 -5.41
CA SER A 119 17.82 -14.92 -5.64
C SER A 119 17.91 -15.96 -6.75
N GLY A 120 17.68 -17.22 -6.38
CA GLY A 120 17.59 -18.33 -7.31
C GLY A 120 16.54 -18.05 -8.38
N ASN A 121 16.89 -18.43 -9.61
CA ASN A 121 16.04 -18.38 -10.79
C ASN A 121 14.68 -19.02 -10.52
N PHE A 122 13.63 -18.31 -10.91
CA PHE A 122 12.32 -18.85 -11.26
C PHE A 122 11.90 -18.26 -12.60
#